data_AF-A0A923DLP5-F1
#
_entry.id   AF-A0A923DLP5-F1
#
_cell.length_a   1.000
_cell.length_b   1.000
_cell.length_c   1.000
_cell.angle_alpha   90.00
_cell.angle_beta   90.00
_cell.angle_gamma   90.00
#
_symmetry.space_group_name_H-M   'P 1'
#
loop_
_entity.id
_entity.type
_entity.pdbx_description
1 polymer ?
#
loop_
_entity_poly.entity_id
_entity_poly.type
_entity_poly.pdbx_seq_one_letter_code
_entity_poly.pdbx_strand_id
1 'polypeptide(L)'
;MRITRFFLMAASTLMFLFGCGGAGSGGAISGRVISPGDTTAPVYILAIKYENRGMVRKIETEKMPFTSVYVAAYTRLQRPGFYTIAGLEDGDYILWAWLDKNANGAVEHLNFAEPVGWYQSDSNLAMNKLTIANRSSLSGKDITLYQPTPFSTGDTRVAVGSGGGILKTIKGNKTLVLWGTGEERAKAMGRLVAPQILDWINFVLIENYARSADFYENKFLATVRKNLGGLAAYHNELQAVVDGMRASGTSLYSFRLQRDIAVDDLKGLNSFYTLPMTMLFGHFADMSMPSCSSAVVWGDRTDNSELGRGLIHGKNMDGENDLRKITVNDLLIVAVDPSESGLKRAVAVNWPGFIGMDMGMNESGLILAPHSAMSIPDWSATNMLDNDLIYRETLQKTATPQEAWDYWKNSGTVRVGGFNTAVSARYLTSMDYPSLTFETDSYGGEARDPVFMDPKDPFSILTTNTFYKYSGVNPTAVSLANGYRSSLQADDYRYWAMLNRLDDFTSKGKTIGTAEMIEILRAASRTKQYDGITEYSFIGYPDAMKFALAKEDLENKILEASYGT
;
A
#
# COMPACT_ATOMS: atom_id res chain seq x y z
N MET A 1 56.10 -20.94 53.79
CA MET A 1 54.90 -21.21 54.60
C MET A 1 53.80 -20.24 54.18
N ARG A 2 52.94 -20.62 53.23
CA ARG A 2 51.70 -19.92 52.91
C ARG A 2 50.78 -20.88 52.15
N ILE A 3 49.52 -20.84 52.56
CA ILE A 3 48.50 -21.87 52.45
C ILE A 3 47.86 -21.88 51.06
N THR A 4 47.78 -23.08 50.50
CA THR A 4 46.98 -23.46 49.33
C THR A 4 45.49 -23.35 49.65
N ARG A 5 44.71 -22.65 48.82
CA ARG A 5 43.24 -22.78 48.78
C ARG A 5 42.81 -23.13 47.37
N PHE A 6 42.37 -24.39 47.22
CA PHE A 6 41.53 -24.89 46.14
C PHE A 6 40.15 -24.21 46.23
N PHE A 7 39.64 -23.73 45.10
CA PHE A 7 38.20 -23.49 44.92
C PHE A 7 37.70 -24.35 43.77
N LEU A 8 36.77 -25.25 44.11
CA LEU A 8 35.95 -26.03 43.18
C LEU A 8 35.16 -25.09 42.27
N MET A 9 35.27 -25.27 40.95
CA MET A 9 34.24 -24.84 40.01
C MET A 9 33.06 -25.80 40.11
N ALA A 10 31.92 -25.30 40.58
CA ALA A 10 30.64 -26.01 40.50
C ALA A 10 30.11 -25.92 39.05
N ALA A 11 29.81 -27.07 38.47
CA ALA A 11 29.10 -27.19 37.21
C ALA A 11 27.74 -26.48 37.31
N SER A 12 27.55 -25.44 36.52
CA SER A 12 26.26 -24.75 36.41
C SER A 12 25.36 -25.57 35.50
N THR A 13 24.40 -26.26 36.11
CA THR A 13 23.33 -26.99 35.43
C THR A 13 22.49 -25.99 34.63
N LEU A 14 22.51 -26.14 33.30
CA LEU A 14 21.64 -25.42 32.37
C LEU A 14 20.19 -25.84 32.66
N MET A 15 19.41 -25.01 33.35
CA MET A 15 17.97 -25.19 33.50
C MET A 15 17.31 -24.96 32.14
N PHE A 16 16.90 -26.04 31.48
CA PHE A 16 15.86 -25.99 30.46
C PHE A 16 14.54 -25.63 31.15
N LEU A 17 14.13 -24.36 31.05
CA LEU A 17 12.76 -23.96 31.29
C LEU A 17 11.90 -24.52 30.14
N PHE A 18 11.47 -25.78 30.29
CA PHE A 18 10.24 -26.22 29.65
C PHE A 18 9.13 -25.33 30.20
N GLY A 19 8.49 -24.55 29.33
CA GLY A 19 7.28 -23.83 29.69
C GLY A 19 6.31 -24.81 30.35
N CYS A 20 5.89 -24.50 31.58
CA CYS A 20 4.91 -25.28 32.32
C CYS A 20 3.57 -25.26 31.57
N GLY A 21 3.41 -26.18 30.62
CA GLY A 21 2.09 -26.64 30.20
C GLY A 21 1.50 -27.44 31.35
N GLY A 22 0.78 -26.76 32.25
CA GLY A 22 -0.23 -27.46 33.02
C GLY A 22 -1.14 -28.19 32.02
N ALA A 23 -1.40 -29.47 32.24
CA ALA A 23 -2.39 -30.23 31.48
C ALA A 23 -3.79 -29.65 31.76
N GLY A 24 -4.05 -28.47 31.21
CA GLY A 24 -5.30 -27.75 31.34
C GLY A 24 -6.34 -28.43 30.45
N SER A 25 -7.54 -28.59 30.99
CA SER A 25 -8.70 -29.20 30.34
C SER A 25 -9.28 -28.35 29.19
N GLY A 26 -8.45 -27.65 28.43
CA GLY A 26 -8.83 -26.76 27.32
C GLY A 26 -8.64 -27.42 25.95
N GLY A 27 -9.20 -26.79 24.92
CA GLY A 27 -9.00 -27.21 23.53
C GLY A 27 -7.56 -26.99 23.05
N ALA A 28 -7.28 -27.48 21.84
CA ALA A 28 -5.95 -27.35 21.24
C ALA A 28 -6.00 -27.12 19.74
N ILE A 29 -4.99 -26.45 19.19
CA ILE A 29 -4.75 -26.33 17.76
C ILE A 29 -3.36 -26.87 17.44
N SER A 30 -3.27 -27.77 16.46
CA SER A 30 -2.01 -28.38 16.04
C SER A 30 -1.86 -28.46 14.52
N GLY A 31 -0.60 -28.50 14.08
CA GLY A 31 -0.22 -28.57 12.68
C GLY A 31 1.29 -28.59 12.53
N ARG A 32 1.76 -28.23 11.34
CA ARG A 32 3.18 -28.11 11.01
C ARG A 32 3.49 -26.71 10.51
N VAL A 33 4.62 -26.16 10.94
CA VAL A 33 5.22 -24.97 10.32
C VAL A 33 6.20 -25.38 9.24
N ILE A 34 6.04 -24.81 8.05
CA ILE A 34 6.91 -24.95 6.89
C ILE A 34 7.59 -23.60 6.67
N SER A 35 8.90 -23.58 6.40
CA SER A 35 9.68 -22.37 6.18
C SER A 35 10.57 -22.54 4.94
N PRO A 36 10.93 -21.45 4.22
CA PRO A 36 11.94 -21.51 3.18
C PRO A 36 13.30 -21.92 3.77
N GLY A 37 13.96 -22.86 3.08
CA GLY A 37 15.31 -23.34 3.41
C GLY A 37 15.38 -24.24 4.66
N ASP A 38 16.51 -24.93 4.80
CA ASP A 38 16.85 -25.65 6.04
C ASP A 38 17.36 -24.65 7.07
N THR A 39 16.55 -24.38 8.10
CA THR A 39 16.88 -23.43 9.17
C THR A 39 16.76 -24.07 10.55
N THR A 40 17.65 -23.65 11.45
CA THR A 40 17.64 -23.99 12.89
C THR A 40 17.15 -22.84 13.76
N ALA A 41 16.63 -21.76 13.16
CA ALA A 41 16.12 -20.62 13.90
C ALA A 41 14.80 -20.94 14.60
N PRO A 42 14.55 -20.37 15.80
CA PRO A 42 13.31 -20.56 16.53
C PRO A 42 12.10 -20.02 15.75
N VAL A 43 10.95 -20.65 15.96
CA VAL A 43 9.66 -20.23 15.40
C VAL A 43 8.70 -19.97 16.54
N TYR A 44 7.97 -18.87 16.47
CA TYR A 44 6.85 -18.59 17.37
C TYR A 44 5.55 -18.73 16.60
N ILE A 45 4.57 -19.39 17.21
CA ILE A 45 3.22 -19.56 16.68
C ILE A 45 2.25 -19.07 17.74
N LEU A 46 1.41 -18.11 17.39
CA LEU A 46 0.40 -17.54 18.31
C LEU A 46 -1.00 -17.91 17.86
N ALA A 47 -1.84 -18.20 18.85
CA ALA A 47 -3.28 -18.16 18.73
C ALA A 47 -3.76 -16.79 19.23
N ILE A 48 -4.35 -16.01 18.32
CA ILE A 48 -4.90 -14.68 18.60
C ILE A 48 -6.42 -14.81 18.47
N LYS A 49 -7.19 -14.23 19.41
CA LYS A 49 -8.65 -14.26 19.30
C LYS A 49 -9.10 -13.55 18.02
N TYR A 50 -10.10 -14.10 17.33
CA TYR A 50 -10.49 -13.64 15.99
C TYR A 50 -10.98 -12.18 15.98
N GLU A 51 -11.60 -11.72 17.06
CA GLU A 51 -11.97 -10.30 17.24
C GLU A 51 -10.75 -9.36 17.25
N ASN A 52 -9.58 -9.85 17.65
CA ASN A 52 -8.33 -9.10 17.70
C ASN A 52 -7.47 -9.25 16.42
N ARG A 53 -7.99 -9.85 15.35
CA ARG A 53 -7.20 -10.10 14.12
C ARG A 53 -6.61 -8.83 13.50
N GLY A 54 -7.28 -7.68 13.63
CA GLY A 54 -6.75 -6.39 13.17
C GLY A 54 -5.53 -5.91 13.97
N MET A 55 -5.32 -6.45 15.18
CA MET A 55 -4.23 -6.02 16.06
C MET A 55 -2.88 -6.66 15.71
N VAL A 56 -2.80 -7.56 14.73
CA VAL A 56 -1.53 -8.24 14.35
C VAL A 56 -0.43 -7.23 14.04
N ARG A 57 -0.72 -6.16 13.30
CA ARG A 57 0.28 -5.12 13.01
C ARG A 57 0.81 -4.47 14.29
N LYS A 58 -0.04 -4.22 15.28
CA LYS A 58 0.38 -3.70 16.58
C LYS A 58 1.24 -4.71 17.34
N ILE A 59 0.85 -5.99 17.34
CA ILE A 59 1.59 -7.08 17.97
C ILE A 59 3.02 -7.17 17.41
N GLU A 60 3.21 -7.03 16.09
CA GLU A 60 4.52 -7.05 15.41
C GLU A 60 5.49 -5.95 15.90
N THR A 61 4.95 -4.82 16.37
CA THR A 61 5.77 -3.71 16.89
C THR A 61 6.28 -3.92 18.31
N GLU A 62 5.68 -4.85 19.05
CA GLU A 62 6.04 -5.06 20.44
C GLU A 62 7.43 -5.69 20.56
N LYS A 63 8.11 -5.43 21.68
CA LYS A 63 9.43 -6.02 21.95
C LYS A 63 9.36 -7.54 22.01
N MET A 64 8.26 -8.09 22.52
CA MET A 64 8.02 -9.53 22.67
C MET A 64 6.59 -9.84 22.19
N PRO A 65 6.35 -9.92 20.88
CA PRO A 65 5.01 -10.05 20.29
C PRO A 65 4.18 -11.20 20.88
N PHE A 66 4.84 -12.31 21.24
CA PHE A 66 4.18 -13.47 21.85
C PHE A 66 3.64 -13.26 23.27
N THR A 67 3.99 -12.14 23.91
CA THR A 67 3.47 -11.75 25.23
C THR A 67 2.39 -10.66 25.16
N SER A 68 2.00 -10.26 23.95
CA SER A 68 1.00 -9.21 23.75
C SER A 68 -0.32 -9.56 24.43
N VAL A 69 -1.02 -8.54 24.93
CA VAL A 69 -2.34 -8.68 25.55
C VAL A 69 -3.41 -9.23 24.60
N TYR A 70 -3.17 -9.16 23.29
CA TYR A 70 -4.08 -9.67 22.27
C TYR A 70 -3.87 -11.16 21.97
N VAL A 71 -2.78 -11.75 22.47
CA VAL A 71 -2.41 -13.15 22.25
C VAL A 71 -3.07 -14.02 23.33
N ALA A 72 -3.86 -15.00 22.91
CA ALA A 72 -4.52 -15.91 23.84
C ALA A 72 -3.56 -17.00 24.35
N ALA A 73 -2.76 -17.56 23.44
CA ALA A 73 -1.72 -18.53 23.77
C ALA A 73 -0.68 -18.58 22.64
N TYR A 74 0.50 -19.12 22.93
CA TYR A 74 1.53 -19.33 21.93
C TYR A 74 2.32 -20.60 22.20
N THR A 75 3.06 -21.05 21.20
CA THR A 75 4.10 -22.07 21.36
C THR A 75 5.37 -21.66 20.62
N ARG A 76 6.51 -22.13 21.11
CA ARG A 76 7.82 -21.85 20.52
C ARG A 76 8.49 -23.15 20.11
N LEU A 77 8.89 -23.23 18.86
CA LEU A 77 9.70 -24.33 18.34
C LEU A 77 11.16 -23.90 18.27
N GLN A 78 12.09 -24.84 18.43
CA GLN A 78 13.52 -24.59 18.17
C GLN A 78 13.83 -24.50 16.66
N ARG A 79 12.97 -25.06 15.81
CA ARG A 79 13.04 -25.04 14.35
C ARG A 79 11.66 -25.32 13.75
N PRO A 80 11.39 -24.96 12.48
CA PRO A 80 10.15 -25.33 11.80
C PRO A 80 9.83 -26.82 11.94
N GLY A 81 8.57 -27.15 12.23
CA GLY A 81 8.15 -28.51 12.54
C GLY A 81 6.73 -28.59 13.11
N PHE A 82 6.41 -29.73 13.73
CA PHE A 82 5.11 -29.93 14.38
C PHE A 82 4.96 -29.03 15.60
N TYR A 83 3.77 -28.47 15.77
CA TYR A 83 3.42 -27.64 16.91
C TYR A 83 2.08 -28.05 17.50
N THR A 84 1.86 -27.67 18.76
CA THR A 84 0.55 -27.71 19.41
C THR A 84 0.45 -26.52 20.36
N ILE A 85 -0.64 -25.75 20.22
CA ILE A 85 -1.06 -24.74 21.18
C ILE A 85 -2.22 -25.37 21.96
N ALA A 86 -2.00 -25.66 23.24
CA ALA A 86 -2.98 -26.32 24.10
C ALA A 86 -3.54 -25.35 25.16
N GLY A 87 -4.64 -25.75 25.80
CA GLY A 87 -5.25 -24.96 26.88
C GLY A 87 -6.07 -23.78 26.38
N LEU A 88 -6.51 -23.81 25.11
CA LEU A 88 -7.37 -22.78 24.55
C LEU A 88 -8.79 -22.90 25.12
N GLU A 89 -9.39 -21.77 25.46
CA GLU A 89 -10.80 -21.69 25.81
C GLU A 89 -11.67 -21.85 24.55
N ASP A 90 -12.95 -22.16 24.75
CA ASP A 90 -13.92 -22.13 23.65
C ASP A 90 -13.97 -20.71 23.07
N GLY A 91 -13.91 -20.61 21.74
CA GLY A 91 -13.82 -19.33 21.04
C GLY A 91 -13.28 -19.46 19.63
N ASP A 92 -13.22 -18.31 18.96
CA ASP A 92 -12.72 -18.18 17.60
C ASP A 92 -11.30 -17.60 17.62
N TYR A 93 -10.39 -18.21 16.86
CA TYR A 93 -8.98 -17.83 16.80
C TYR A 93 -8.49 -17.67 15.36
N ILE A 94 -7.38 -16.95 15.21
CA ILE A 94 -6.49 -17.01 14.05
C ILE A 94 -5.13 -17.55 14.50
N LEU A 95 -4.33 -18.07 13.56
CA LEU A 95 -2.94 -18.42 13.81
C LEU A 95 -2.02 -17.53 13.01
N TRP A 96 -1.01 -16.96 13.66
CA TRP A 96 0.05 -16.19 13.02
C TRP A 96 1.40 -16.67 13.56
N ALA A 97 2.45 -16.60 12.74
CA ALA A 97 3.76 -17.13 13.08
C ALA A 97 4.87 -16.38 12.36
N TRP A 98 6.07 -16.42 12.95
CA TRP A 98 7.29 -15.92 12.33
C TRP A 98 8.50 -16.77 12.71
N LEU A 99 9.53 -16.69 11.87
CA LEU A 99 10.84 -17.29 12.08
C LEU A 99 11.79 -16.21 12.65
N ASP A 100 12.18 -16.35 13.91
CA ASP A 100 13.05 -15.44 14.64
C ASP A 100 14.52 -15.77 14.33
N LYS A 101 15.06 -15.18 13.26
CA LYS A 101 16.37 -15.55 12.71
C LYS A 101 17.53 -15.09 13.59
N ASN A 102 17.34 -14.02 14.34
CA ASN A 102 18.38 -13.46 15.20
C ASN A 102 18.21 -13.83 16.69
N ALA A 103 17.18 -14.65 17.01
CA ALA A 103 16.87 -15.15 18.33
C ALA A 103 16.58 -14.06 19.37
N ASN A 104 16.05 -12.90 18.95
CA ASN A 104 15.72 -11.80 19.84
C ASN A 104 14.27 -11.83 20.35
N GLY A 105 13.45 -12.76 19.84
CA GLY A 105 12.04 -12.94 20.23
C GLY A 105 11.09 -11.88 19.68
N ALA A 106 11.56 -10.97 18.83
CA ALA A 106 10.80 -9.94 18.14
C ALA A 106 10.66 -10.30 16.65
N VAL A 107 9.91 -9.47 15.91
CA VAL A 107 9.70 -9.62 14.45
C VAL A 107 10.44 -8.51 13.71
N GLU A 108 11.15 -8.84 12.63
CA GLU A 108 11.87 -7.88 11.77
C GLU A 108 11.40 -7.93 10.31
N HIS A 109 10.68 -6.88 9.89
CA HIS A 109 10.13 -6.77 8.54
C HIS A 109 11.04 -6.04 7.54
N LEU A 110 12.00 -5.24 8.01
CA LEU A 110 12.86 -4.44 7.13
C LEU A 110 13.63 -5.35 6.16
N ASN A 111 13.47 -5.10 4.85
CA ASN A 111 14.03 -5.93 3.78
C ASN A 111 13.68 -7.42 3.91
N PHE A 112 12.50 -7.72 4.46
CA PHE A 112 12.01 -9.10 4.66
C PHE A 112 13.00 -9.96 5.45
N ALA A 113 13.64 -9.40 6.47
CA ALA A 113 14.63 -10.11 7.28
C ALA A 113 14.07 -11.43 7.83
N GLU A 114 12.85 -11.39 8.36
CA GLU A 114 12.19 -12.55 8.97
C GLU A 114 10.95 -13.03 8.20
N PRO A 115 10.90 -14.32 7.81
CA PRO A 115 9.71 -14.93 7.23
C PRO A 115 8.53 -14.92 8.21
N VAL A 116 7.37 -14.52 7.73
CA VAL A 116 6.10 -14.55 8.47
C VAL A 116 5.06 -15.41 7.76
N GLY A 117 4.02 -15.84 8.46
CA GLY A 117 2.91 -16.58 7.87
C GLY A 117 1.75 -16.78 8.83
N TRP A 118 0.62 -17.20 8.29
CA TRP A 118 -0.58 -17.51 9.08
C TRP A 118 -1.25 -18.75 8.51
N TYR A 119 -2.18 -19.32 9.28
CA TYR A 119 -3.00 -20.41 8.76
C TYR A 119 -3.91 -19.91 7.64
N GLN A 120 -3.79 -20.53 6.48
CA GLN A 120 -4.57 -20.29 5.27
C GLN A 120 -5.24 -21.59 4.83
N SER A 121 -6.28 -21.49 4.02
CA SER A 121 -6.89 -22.61 3.31
C SER A 121 -6.86 -22.33 1.81
N ASP A 122 -6.98 -23.37 0.99
CA ASP A 122 -6.96 -23.23 -0.47
C ASP A 122 -8.03 -22.25 -0.99
N SER A 123 -9.17 -22.18 -0.31
CA SER A 123 -10.29 -21.29 -0.64
C SER A 123 -10.27 -19.93 0.06
N ASN A 124 -9.36 -19.70 1.02
CA ASN A 124 -9.27 -18.43 1.75
C ASN A 124 -7.84 -18.19 2.27
N LEU A 125 -7.19 -17.20 1.66
CA LEU A 125 -5.83 -16.79 1.94
C LEU A 125 -5.74 -15.71 3.03
N ALA A 126 -6.88 -15.14 3.45
CA ALA A 126 -6.92 -14.26 4.61
C ALA A 126 -6.66 -15.04 5.92
N MET A 127 -6.54 -14.33 7.04
CA MET A 127 -6.42 -14.96 8.36
C MET A 127 -7.72 -15.72 8.71
N ASN A 128 -7.67 -17.04 8.58
CA ASN A 128 -8.82 -17.91 8.73
C ASN A 128 -9.29 -18.06 10.18
N LYS A 129 -10.62 -18.03 10.35
CA LYS A 129 -11.27 -18.28 11.64
C LYS A 129 -11.24 -19.77 12.01
N LEU A 130 -10.74 -20.07 13.19
CA LEU A 130 -10.66 -21.41 13.77
C LEU A 130 -11.49 -21.46 15.05
N THR A 131 -12.56 -22.24 15.06
CA THR A 131 -13.46 -22.35 16.21
C THR A 131 -13.08 -23.53 17.08
N ILE A 132 -12.74 -23.26 18.34
CA ILE A 132 -12.68 -24.24 19.42
C ILE A 132 -14.03 -24.24 20.13
N ALA A 133 -14.68 -25.40 20.21
CA ALA A 133 -15.96 -25.55 20.88
C ALA A 133 -15.99 -26.84 21.69
N ASN A 134 -16.53 -26.79 22.90
CA ASN A 134 -16.55 -27.93 23.83
C ASN A 134 -15.16 -28.51 24.08
N ARG A 135 -14.13 -27.64 24.14
CA ARG A 135 -12.73 -28.00 24.35
C ARG A 135 -12.20 -28.98 23.29
N SER A 136 -12.69 -28.84 22.06
CA SER A 136 -12.25 -29.65 20.93
C SER A 136 -10.78 -29.38 20.57
N SER A 137 -10.17 -30.34 19.87
CA SER A 137 -8.83 -30.20 19.30
C SER A 137 -8.91 -30.15 17.78
N LEU A 138 -8.30 -29.13 17.19
CA LEU A 138 -8.13 -28.99 15.74
C LEU A 138 -6.72 -29.48 15.36
N SER A 139 -6.63 -30.28 14.31
CA SER A 139 -5.36 -30.75 13.73
C SER A 139 -5.25 -30.39 12.25
N GLY A 140 -4.04 -30.53 11.70
CA GLY A 140 -3.76 -30.22 10.29
C GLY A 140 -3.86 -28.73 9.96
N LYS A 141 -3.58 -27.86 10.94
CA LYS A 141 -3.57 -26.40 10.75
C LYS A 141 -2.17 -25.94 10.38
N ASP A 142 -1.72 -26.31 9.20
CA ASP A 142 -0.35 -26.06 8.75
C ASP A 142 -0.14 -24.58 8.41
N ILE A 143 1.04 -24.05 8.72
CA ILE A 143 1.41 -22.66 8.45
C ILE A 143 2.66 -22.66 7.57
N THR A 144 2.58 -21.99 6.43
CA THR A 144 3.75 -21.74 5.59
C THR A 144 4.24 -20.32 5.84
N LEU A 145 5.50 -20.22 6.28
CA LEU A 145 6.21 -18.96 6.36
C LEU A 145 6.76 -18.63 4.98
N TYR A 146 6.64 -17.39 4.55
CA TYR A 146 7.19 -16.92 3.29
C TYR A 146 8.14 -15.76 3.54
N GLN A 147 9.20 -15.72 2.74
CA GLN A 147 10.16 -14.63 2.71
C GLN A 147 10.13 -13.99 1.32
N PRO A 148 9.52 -12.81 1.16
CA PRO A 148 9.61 -12.05 -0.08
C PRO A 148 11.07 -11.69 -0.42
N THR A 149 11.29 -11.34 -1.67
CA THR A 149 12.63 -11.13 -2.24
C THR A 149 13.06 -9.67 -2.05
N PRO A 150 14.07 -9.37 -1.24
CA PRO A 150 14.55 -8.00 -1.11
C PRO A 150 15.21 -7.52 -2.41
N PHE A 151 15.18 -6.21 -2.66
CA PHE A 151 15.98 -5.62 -3.73
C PHE A 151 17.47 -5.86 -3.54
N SER A 152 18.22 -5.92 -4.64
CA SER A 152 19.69 -5.93 -4.58
C SER A 152 20.23 -4.66 -3.92
N THR A 153 21.33 -4.81 -3.18
CA THR A 153 22.00 -3.68 -2.51
C THR A 153 22.73 -2.77 -3.51
N GLY A 154 23.26 -3.34 -4.59
CA GLY A 154 23.93 -2.61 -5.67
C GLY A 154 22.97 -2.02 -6.70
N ASP A 155 23.48 -1.00 -7.40
CA ASP A 155 22.83 -0.41 -8.57
C ASP A 155 22.91 -1.38 -9.76
N THR A 156 21.79 -1.55 -10.46
CA THR A 156 21.70 -2.43 -11.64
C THR A 156 21.23 -1.64 -12.84
N ARG A 157 21.88 -1.79 -13.99
CA ARG A 157 21.52 -1.13 -15.25
C ARG A 157 21.27 -2.15 -16.34
N VAL A 158 20.25 -1.91 -17.15
CA VAL A 158 19.97 -2.69 -18.37
C VAL A 158 19.76 -1.75 -19.56
N ALA A 159 20.23 -2.19 -20.73
CA ALA A 159 19.91 -1.55 -22.01
C ALA A 159 18.88 -2.40 -22.76
N VAL A 160 17.92 -1.74 -23.40
CA VAL A 160 16.87 -2.37 -24.22
C VAL A 160 16.68 -1.52 -25.47
N GLY A 161 17.27 -1.94 -26.59
CA GLY A 161 17.26 -1.13 -27.80
C GLY A 161 17.97 0.20 -27.61
N SER A 162 17.28 1.30 -27.89
CA SER A 162 17.72 2.66 -27.61
C SER A 162 17.40 3.12 -26.18
N GLY A 163 16.46 2.43 -25.53
CA GLY A 163 16.02 2.64 -24.16
C GLY A 163 16.75 1.80 -23.12
N GLY A 164 16.16 1.75 -21.92
CA GLY A 164 16.66 0.94 -20.82
C GLY A 164 16.18 1.40 -19.46
N GLY A 165 16.87 0.91 -18.43
CA GLY A 165 16.57 1.27 -17.05
C GLY A 165 17.76 1.15 -16.12
N ILE A 166 17.67 1.84 -14.98
CA ILE A 166 18.57 1.68 -13.83
C ILE A 166 17.71 1.56 -12.57
N LEU A 167 17.97 0.53 -11.77
CA LEU A 167 17.53 0.46 -10.39
C LEU A 167 18.69 0.88 -9.48
N LYS A 168 18.47 1.91 -8.65
CA LYS A 168 19.48 2.43 -7.72
C LYS A 168 18.87 2.92 -6.42
N THR A 169 19.70 3.23 -5.43
CA THR A 169 19.23 3.80 -4.16
C THR A 169 19.52 5.30 -4.10
N ILE A 170 18.50 6.14 -3.92
CA ILE A 170 18.64 7.59 -3.71
C ILE A 170 18.08 7.93 -2.34
N LYS A 171 18.92 8.47 -1.44
CA LYS A 171 18.52 8.88 -0.08
C LYS A 171 17.71 7.80 0.65
N GLY A 172 18.20 6.55 0.62
CA GLY A 172 17.55 5.41 1.25
C GLY A 172 16.35 4.81 0.49
N ASN A 173 15.91 5.40 -0.63
CA ASN A 173 14.76 4.93 -1.39
C ASN A 173 15.18 4.25 -2.69
N LYS A 174 14.55 3.12 -3.01
CA LYS A 174 14.77 2.42 -4.28
C LYS A 174 14.12 3.23 -5.40
N THR A 175 14.92 3.56 -6.40
CA THR A 175 14.55 4.42 -7.52
C THR A 175 14.79 3.67 -8.82
N LEU A 176 13.73 3.48 -9.59
CA LEU A 176 13.74 2.91 -10.92
C LEU A 176 13.69 4.05 -11.95
N VAL A 177 14.79 4.27 -12.67
CA VAL A 177 14.87 5.26 -13.74
C VAL A 177 14.75 4.54 -15.08
N LEU A 178 13.77 4.91 -15.90
CA LEU A 178 13.45 4.26 -17.18
C LEU A 178 13.50 5.28 -18.32
N TRP A 179 14.04 4.90 -19.47
CA TRP A 179 14.06 5.74 -20.67
C TRP A 179 13.83 4.93 -21.95
N GLY A 180 13.46 5.60 -23.04
CA GLY A 180 13.13 4.96 -24.33
C GLY A 180 11.63 4.91 -24.58
N THR A 181 11.17 4.01 -25.44
CA THR A 181 9.73 3.82 -25.73
C THR A 181 9.01 3.08 -24.60
N GLY A 182 7.68 3.07 -24.58
CA GLY A 182 6.88 2.27 -23.64
C GLY A 182 7.35 0.83 -23.49
N GLU A 183 7.50 0.11 -24.61
CA GLU A 183 7.95 -1.28 -24.62
C GLU A 183 9.40 -1.44 -24.11
N GLU A 184 10.31 -0.54 -24.47
CA GLU A 184 11.70 -0.56 -23.97
C GLU A 184 11.77 -0.36 -22.45
N ARG A 185 11.02 0.64 -21.94
CA ARG A 185 10.91 0.94 -20.51
C ARG A 185 10.30 -0.21 -19.73
N ALA A 186 9.21 -0.78 -20.23
CA ALA A 186 8.53 -1.91 -19.61
C ALA A 186 9.40 -3.17 -19.55
N LYS A 187 10.12 -3.48 -20.64
CA LYS A 187 11.08 -4.59 -20.63
C LYS A 187 12.26 -4.35 -19.69
N ALA A 188 12.73 -3.11 -19.56
CA ALA A 188 13.75 -2.77 -18.59
C ALA A 188 13.25 -2.93 -17.14
N MET A 189 12.03 -2.47 -16.83
CA MET A 189 11.38 -2.70 -15.54
C MET A 189 11.29 -4.20 -15.23
N GLY A 190 10.74 -4.99 -16.17
CA GLY A 190 10.63 -6.43 -16.01
C GLY A 190 11.98 -7.10 -15.73
N ARG A 191 13.08 -6.64 -16.35
CA ARG A 191 14.42 -7.18 -16.07
C ARG A 191 14.95 -6.81 -14.68
N LEU A 192 14.70 -5.59 -14.24
CA LEU A 192 15.32 -5.01 -13.04
C LEU A 192 14.62 -5.41 -11.74
N VAL A 193 13.31 -5.66 -11.79
CA VAL A 193 12.49 -5.89 -10.58
C VAL A 193 11.58 -7.11 -10.70
N ALA A 194 11.92 -8.09 -11.55
CA ALA A 194 11.12 -9.31 -11.75
C ALA A 194 10.72 -10.04 -10.46
N PRO A 195 11.63 -10.31 -9.50
CA PRO A 195 11.23 -11.00 -8.27
C PRO A 195 10.18 -10.21 -7.48
N GLN A 196 10.33 -8.89 -7.41
CA GLN A 196 9.37 -8.05 -6.70
C GLN A 196 8.02 -7.97 -7.41
N ILE A 197 7.97 -7.99 -8.75
CA ILE A 197 6.71 -8.10 -9.50
C ILE A 197 5.98 -9.40 -9.11
N LEU A 198 6.71 -10.52 -9.06
CA LEU A 198 6.13 -11.82 -8.70
C LEU A 198 5.64 -11.84 -7.24
N ASP A 199 6.40 -11.23 -6.33
CA ASP A 199 6.01 -11.11 -4.91
C ASP A 199 4.76 -10.24 -4.76
N TRP A 200 4.68 -9.11 -5.47
CA TRP A 200 3.49 -8.26 -5.47
C TRP A 200 2.23 -9.00 -5.95
N ILE A 201 2.33 -9.79 -7.02
CA ILE A 201 1.22 -10.62 -7.53
C ILE A 201 0.80 -11.66 -6.49
N ASN A 202 1.76 -12.43 -5.94
CA ASN A 202 1.45 -13.53 -5.03
C ASN A 202 0.87 -13.04 -3.70
N PHE A 203 1.46 -12.01 -3.12
CA PHE A 203 1.21 -11.64 -1.75
C PHE A 203 0.25 -10.45 -1.60
N VAL A 204 0.36 -9.45 -2.46
CA VAL A 204 -0.51 -8.28 -2.39
C VAL A 204 -1.78 -8.55 -3.21
N LEU A 205 -1.64 -8.76 -4.51
CA LEU A 205 -2.80 -8.90 -5.40
C LEU A 205 -3.65 -10.13 -5.06
N ILE A 206 -3.03 -11.32 -4.92
CA ILE A 206 -3.76 -12.57 -4.71
C ILE A 206 -4.05 -12.84 -3.23
N GLU A 207 -3.04 -12.86 -2.36
CA GLU A 207 -3.21 -13.22 -0.95
C GLU A 207 -3.96 -12.14 -0.16
N ASN A 208 -3.53 -10.87 -0.21
CA ASN A 208 -4.13 -9.81 0.60
C ASN A 208 -5.49 -9.33 0.05
N TYR A 209 -5.55 -9.04 -1.26
CA TYR A 209 -6.74 -8.44 -1.88
C TYR A 209 -7.72 -9.45 -2.45
N ALA A 210 -7.30 -10.35 -3.35
CA ALA A 210 -8.23 -11.32 -3.93
C ALA A 210 -8.67 -12.40 -2.92
N ARG A 211 -7.82 -12.67 -1.91
CA ARG A 211 -7.99 -13.65 -0.83
C ARG A 211 -8.27 -15.09 -1.29
N SER A 212 -8.20 -15.37 -2.58
CA SER A 212 -8.43 -16.69 -3.17
C SER A 212 -7.86 -16.72 -4.59
N ALA A 213 -7.08 -17.76 -4.91
CA ALA A 213 -6.61 -18.01 -6.28
C ALA A 213 -7.78 -18.27 -7.25
N ASP A 214 -8.79 -19.06 -6.83
CA ASP A 214 -9.98 -19.34 -7.64
C ASP A 214 -10.75 -18.07 -8.00
N PHE A 215 -11.08 -17.22 -7.01
CA PHE A 215 -11.67 -15.91 -7.25
C PHE A 215 -10.84 -15.06 -8.23
N TYR A 216 -9.52 -14.97 -8.01
CA TYR A 216 -8.64 -14.19 -8.87
C TYR A 216 -8.72 -14.67 -10.33
N GLU A 217 -8.55 -15.97 -10.57
CA GLU A 217 -8.52 -16.52 -11.93
C GLU A 217 -9.90 -16.53 -12.61
N ASN A 218 -10.94 -16.95 -11.89
CA ASN A 218 -12.24 -17.26 -12.47
C ASN A 218 -13.25 -16.11 -12.38
N LYS A 219 -13.01 -15.11 -11.51
CA LYS A 219 -13.87 -13.93 -11.36
C LYS A 219 -13.15 -12.65 -11.74
N PHE A 220 -12.04 -12.33 -11.09
CA PHE A 220 -11.38 -11.05 -11.30
C PHE A 220 -10.77 -10.93 -12.70
N LEU A 221 -9.96 -11.90 -13.16
CA LEU A 221 -9.40 -11.86 -14.51
C LEU A 221 -10.48 -11.91 -15.60
N ALA A 222 -11.62 -12.56 -15.33
CA ALA A 222 -12.78 -12.52 -16.23
C ALA A 222 -13.36 -11.10 -16.34
N THR A 223 -13.50 -10.39 -15.22
CA THR A 223 -13.89 -8.97 -15.19
C THR A 223 -12.87 -8.11 -15.93
N VAL A 224 -11.56 -8.28 -15.69
CA VAL A 224 -10.50 -7.55 -16.40
C VAL A 224 -10.64 -7.72 -17.92
N ARG A 225 -10.79 -8.96 -18.41
CA ARG A 225 -10.94 -9.21 -19.85
C ARG A 225 -12.22 -8.60 -20.44
N LYS A 226 -13.31 -8.56 -19.68
CA LYS A 226 -14.62 -8.10 -20.14
C LYS A 226 -14.77 -6.58 -20.09
N ASN A 227 -14.33 -5.96 -18.99
CA ASN A 227 -14.66 -4.58 -18.65
C ASN A 227 -13.50 -3.61 -18.91
N LEU A 228 -12.24 -4.07 -18.81
CA LEU A 228 -11.05 -3.20 -18.83
C LEU A 228 -10.46 -3.10 -20.25
N GLY A 229 -11.31 -2.93 -21.26
CA GLY A 229 -10.88 -2.82 -22.65
C GLY A 229 -9.97 -1.61 -22.94
N GLY A 230 -9.92 -0.62 -22.04
CA GLY A 230 -8.94 0.47 -22.11
C GLY A 230 -7.49 -0.03 -22.05
N LEU A 231 -7.24 -1.18 -21.44
CA LEU A 231 -5.92 -1.81 -21.38
C LEU A 231 -5.41 -2.35 -22.72
N ALA A 232 -6.27 -2.45 -23.75
CA ALA A 232 -5.86 -2.98 -25.04
C ALA A 232 -4.70 -2.17 -25.66
N ALA A 233 -4.68 -0.86 -25.45
CA ALA A 233 -3.62 0.03 -25.92
C ALA A 233 -2.25 -0.26 -25.26
N TYR A 234 -2.24 -0.92 -24.11
CA TYR A 234 -1.06 -1.20 -23.30
C TYR A 234 -0.59 -2.66 -23.38
N HIS A 235 -1.25 -3.49 -24.20
CA HIS A 235 -0.97 -4.92 -24.26
C HIS A 235 0.51 -5.22 -24.58
N ASN A 236 1.09 -4.55 -25.57
CA ASN A 236 2.48 -4.76 -25.94
C ASN A 236 3.45 -4.30 -24.84
N GLU A 237 3.12 -3.20 -24.15
CA GLU A 237 3.92 -2.71 -23.04
C GLU A 237 3.91 -3.72 -21.88
N LEU A 238 2.74 -4.27 -21.52
CA LEU A 238 2.61 -5.32 -20.52
C LEU A 238 3.32 -6.62 -20.93
N GLN A 239 3.21 -7.02 -22.21
CA GLN A 239 3.94 -8.17 -22.73
C GLN A 239 5.46 -7.95 -22.65
N ALA A 240 5.92 -6.73 -22.90
CA ALA A 240 7.32 -6.35 -22.77
C ALA A 240 7.81 -6.47 -21.32
N VAL A 241 6.97 -6.16 -20.31
CA VAL A 241 7.30 -6.45 -18.90
C VAL A 241 7.54 -7.95 -18.71
N VAL A 242 6.62 -8.82 -19.15
CA VAL A 242 6.78 -10.29 -19.03
C VAL A 242 8.06 -10.76 -19.72
N ASP A 243 8.36 -10.26 -20.91
CA ASP A 243 9.58 -10.60 -21.64
C ASP A 243 10.84 -10.10 -20.92
N GLY A 244 10.75 -8.94 -20.26
CA GLY A 244 11.77 -8.44 -19.36
C GLY A 244 11.99 -9.37 -18.19
N MET A 245 10.92 -9.84 -17.55
CA MET A 245 10.99 -10.78 -16.44
C MET A 245 11.64 -12.10 -16.85
N ARG A 246 11.25 -12.69 -17.99
CA ARG A 246 11.92 -13.90 -18.53
C ARG A 246 13.42 -13.66 -18.76
N ALA A 247 13.76 -12.51 -19.33
CA ALA A 247 15.14 -12.16 -19.62
C ALA A 247 16.00 -11.88 -18.36
N SER A 248 15.38 -11.66 -17.19
CA SER A 248 16.10 -11.56 -15.92
C SER A 248 16.64 -12.90 -15.41
N GLY A 249 16.11 -14.02 -15.92
CA GLY A 249 16.36 -15.36 -15.39
C GLY A 249 15.50 -15.73 -14.17
N THR A 250 14.64 -14.82 -13.70
CA THR A 250 13.66 -15.09 -12.64
C THR A 250 12.60 -16.07 -13.15
N SER A 251 12.29 -17.09 -12.33
CA SER A 251 11.15 -17.98 -12.60
C SER A 251 9.85 -17.19 -12.62
N LEU A 252 8.98 -17.42 -13.60
CA LEU A 252 7.66 -16.78 -13.64
C LEU A 252 6.60 -17.56 -12.85
N TYR A 253 6.98 -18.69 -12.24
CA TYR A 253 6.06 -19.57 -11.55
C TYR A 253 5.47 -18.91 -10.30
N SER A 254 4.16 -18.67 -10.32
CA SER A 254 3.39 -18.27 -9.14
C SER A 254 2.99 -19.51 -8.34
N PHE A 255 3.48 -19.60 -7.11
CA PHE A 255 3.06 -20.66 -6.19
C PHE A 255 1.61 -20.49 -5.71
N ARG A 256 1.00 -19.31 -5.87
CA ARG A 256 -0.43 -19.11 -5.57
C ARG A 256 -1.32 -19.63 -6.69
N LEU A 257 -0.93 -19.40 -7.93
CA LEU A 257 -1.69 -19.81 -9.12
C LEU A 257 -1.31 -21.21 -9.62
N GLN A 258 -0.21 -21.77 -9.13
CA GLN A 258 0.34 -23.07 -9.57
C GLN A 258 0.66 -23.11 -11.08
N ARG A 259 0.99 -21.95 -11.66
CA ARG A 259 1.38 -21.77 -13.06
C ARG A 259 2.32 -20.57 -13.20
N ASP A 260 2.95 -20.45 -14.36
CA ASP A 260 3.62 -19.22 -14.73
C ASP A 260 2.62 -18.06 -14.87
N ILE A 261 3.04 -16.87 -14.42
CA ILE A 261 2.29 -15.65 -14.68
C ILE A 261 2.34 -15.30 -16.17
N ALA A 262 1.27 -14.69 -16.65
CA ALA A 262 1.10 -14.27 -18.03
C ALA A 262 0.75 -12.78 -18.11
N VAL A 263 0.65 -12.26 -19.33
CA VAL A 263 0.29 -10.84 -19.57
C VAL A 263 -1.05 -10.44 -18.95
N ASP A 264 -2.00 -11.38 -18.85
CA ASP A 264 -3.28 -11.12 -18.19
C ASP A 264 -3.14 -10.91 -16.68
N ASP A 265 -2.13 -11.52 -16.04
CA ASP A 265 -1.85 -11.25 -14.63
C ASP A 265 -1.30 -9.83 -14.44
N LEU A 266 -0.51 -9.33 -15.40
CA LEU A 266 -0.08 -7.93 -15.39
C LEU A 266 -1.19 -6.95 -15.72
N LYS A 267 -2.19 -7.34 -16.54
CA LYS A 267 -3.42 -6.56 -16.67
C LYS A 267 -4.18 -6.51 -15.36
N GLY A 268 -4.28 -7.63 -14.64
CA GLY A 268 -4.86 -7.70 -13.31
C GLY A 268 -4.14 -6.78 -12.32
N LEU A 269 -2.80 -6.80 -12.32
CA LEU A 269 -1.96 -5.89 -11.53
C LEU A 269 -2.21 -4.41 -11.86
N ASN A 270 -2.22 -4.05 -13.15
CA ASN A 270 -2.53 -2.69 -13.63
C ASN A 270 -4.05 -2.40 -13.69
N SER A 271 -4.85 -3.19 -12.98
CA SER A 271 -6.27 -2.94 -12.66
C SER A 271 -6.51 -3.10 -11.17
N PHE A 272 -5.46 -2.86 -10.37
CA PHE A 272 -5.47 -3.12 -8.94
C PHE A 272 -6.62 -2.43 -8.23
N TYR A 273 -6.97 -1.20 -8.57
CA TYR A 273 -8.08 -0.49 -7.92
C TYR A 273 -9.46 -1.01 -8.31
N THR A 274 -9.57 -1.73 -9.43
CA THR A 274 -10.79 -2.46 -9.80
C THR A 274 -11.03 -3.68 -8.90
N LEU A 275 -9.97 -4.32 -8.39
CA LEU A 275 -10.07 -5.50 -7.53
C LEU A 275 -10.85 -5.24 -6.23
N PRO A 276 -10.48 -4.28 -5.36
CA PRO A 276 -11.22 -4.02 -4.14
C PRO A 276 -12.66 -3.56 -4.44
N MET A 277 -12.91 -2.86 -5.53
CA MET A 277 -14.28 -2.52 -5.95
C MET A 277 -15.10 -3.76 -6.33
N THR A 278 -14.50 -4.71 -7.05
CA THR A 278 -15.15 -5.99 -7.41
C THR A 278 -15.46 -6.82 -6.17
N MET A 279 -14.55 -6.80 -5.19
CA MET A 279 -14.75 -7.49 -3.92
C MET A 279 -15.87 -6.82 -3.12
N LEU A 280 -15.77 -5.52 -2.88
CA LEU A 280 -16.69 -4.75 -2.04
C LEU A 280 -18.14 -4.78 -2.54
N PHE A 281 -18.35 -4.64 -3.85
CA PHE A 281 -19.69 -4.58 -4.44
C PHE A 281 -20.17 -5.90 -5.04
N GLY A 282 -19.30 -6.92 -5.10
CA GLY A 282 -19.62 -8.21 -5.70
C GLY A 282 -19.66 -9.38 -4.71
N HIS A 283 -18.57 -9.61 -3.98
CA HIS A 283 -18.29 -10.91 -3.36
C HIS A 283 -17.99 -10.89 -1.85
N PHE A 284 -17.39 -9.83 -1.32
CA PHE A 284 -16.95 -9.73 0.08
C PHE A 284 -17.21 -8.33 0.65
N ALA A 285 -18.17 -8.22 1.56
CA ALA A 285 -18.57 -6.94 2.18
C ALA A 285 -17.64 -6.47 3.30
N ASP A 286 -16.61 -7.24 3.67
CA ASP A 286 -15.71 -6.96 4.81
C ASP A 286 -14.38 -6.30 4.41
N MET A 287 -14.25 -5.86 3.15
CA MET A 287 -13.08 -5.10 2.70
C MET A 287 -13.24 -3.61 2.99
N SER A 288 -12.21 -3.01 3.57
CA SER A 288 -12.09 -1.55 3.68
C SER A 288 -11.41 -0.99 2.43
N MET A 289 -11.97 0.06 1.85
CA MET A 289 -11.28 0.83 0.82
C MET A 289 -10.11 1.61 1.43
N PRO A 290 -9.04 1.89 0.64
CA PRO A 290 -7.99 2.81 1.04
C PRO A 290 -8.56 4.15 1.48
N SER A 291 -7.89 4.83 2.40
CA SER A 291 -8.38 6.03 3.06
C SER A 291 -7.32 7.11 2.97
N CYS A 292 -7.27 7.92 1.90
CA CYS A 292 -6.19 8.89 1.70
C CYS A 292 -6.55 10.30 2.18
N SER A 293 -5.56 11.14 2.45
CA SER A 293 -5.79 12.55 2.77
C SER A 293 -4.74 13.45 2.15
N SER A 294 -5.16 14.61 1.64
CA SER A 294 -4.28 15.64 1.09
C SER A 294 -4.68 17.03 1.58
N ALA A 295 -3.66 17.85 1.78
CA ALA A 295 -3.77 19.27 2.03
C ALA A 295 -2.84 20.03 1.08
N VAL A 296 -3.36 21.06 0.42
CA VAL A 296 -2.60 21.88 -0.52
C VAL A 296 -2.78 23.35 -0.17
N VAL A 297 -1.67 24.09 -0.04
CA VAL A 297 -1.67 25.53 0.28
C VAL A 297 -0.63 26.30 -0.54
N TRP A 298 -0.90 27.57 -0.84
CA TRP A 298 -0.02 28.45 -1.64
C TRP A 298 -0.27 29.94 -1.36
N GLY A 299 0.42 30.83 -2.07
CA GLY A 299 0.15 32.26 -2.05
C GLY A 299 0.36 32.88 -0.67
N ASP A 300 -0.63 33.63 -0.18
CA ASP A 300 -0.53 34.32 1.11
C ASP A 300 -0.39 33.33 2.29
N ARG A 301 -0.83 32.08 2.12
CA ARG A 301 -0.65 31.02 3.14
C ARG A 301 0.81 30.60 3.29
N THR A 302 1.67 30.86 2.31
CA THR A 302 3.07 30.41 2.25
C THR A 302 4.07 31.55 2.04
N ASP A 303 3.63 32.81 2.13
CA ASP A 303 4.43 34.02 1.82
C ASP A 303 5.69 34.16 2.70
N ASN A 304 5.56 33.89 4.00
CA ASN A 304 6.65 33.99 4.98
C ASN A 304 7.27 32.64 5.36
N SER A 305 7.04 31.59 4.56
CA SER A 305 7.74 30.31 4.71
C SER A 305 8.91 30.20 3.72
N GLU A 306 9.66 29.10 3.80
CA GLU A 306 10.73 28.77 2.86
C GLU A 306 10.26 28.60 1.40
N LEU A 307 8.94 28.62 1.16
CA LEU A 307 8.32 28.51 -0.15
C LEU A 307 8.16 29.86 -0.85
N GLY A 308 8.16 30.98 -0.10
CA GLY A 308 8.02 32.33 -0.66
C GLY A 308 6.81 32.48 -1.58
N ARG A 309 5.61 32.15 -1.08
CA ARG A 309 4.32 32.06 -1.81
C ARG A 309 4.15 30.84 -2.71
N GLY A 310 5.18 30.01 -2.91
CA GLY A 310 5.09 28.78 -3.69
C GLY A 310 4.06 27.78 -3.13
N LEU A 311 3.63 26.85 -3.96
CA LEU A 311 2.69 25.81 -3.58
C LEU A 311 3.39 24.66 -2.84
N ILE A 312 2.71 24.12 -1.82
CA ILE A 312 3.07 22.88 -1.15
C ILE A 312 1.88 21.94 -1.12
N HIS A 313 2.10 20.68 -1.53
CA HIS A 313 1.09 19.63 -1.58
C HIS A 313 1.50 18.51 -0.63
N GLY A 314 0.78 18.32 0.48
CA GLY A 314 0.93 17.17 1.36
C GLY A 314 -0.07 16.06 1.03
N LYS A 315 0.35 14.80 1.14
CA LYS A 315 -0.51 13.61 1.04
C LYS A 315 -0.09 12.52 2.01
N ASN A 316 -1.06 11.88 2.65
CA ASN A 316 -0.93 10.55 3.24
C ASN A 316 -1.62 9.51 2.35
N MET A 317 -0.94 8.41 2.10
CA MET A 317 -1.46 7.22 1.44
C MET A 317 -1.72 6.15 2.51
N ASP A 318 -2.98 5.75 2.65
CA ASP A 318 -3.40 4.78 3.66
C ASP A 318 -4.24 3.66 3.02
N GLY A 319 -3.94 2.41 3.35
CA GLY A 319 -4.84 1.28 3.08
C GLY A 319 -4.22 0.06 2.39
N GLU A 320 -3.08 0.22 1.72
CA GLU A 320 -2.42 -0.85 0.98
C GLU A 320 -1.48 -1.72 1.84
N ASN A 321 -1.36 -1.41 3.13
CA ASN A 321 -0.48 -2.07 4.09
C ASN A 321 -0.81 -3.57 4.31
N ASP A 322 -0.09 -4.43 3.59
CA ASP A 322 -0.13 -5.89 3.74
C ASP A 322 0.68 -6.36 4.97
N LEU A 323 0.30 -7.52 5.54
CA LEU A 323 0.99 -8.09 6.70
C LEU A 323 2.43 -8.54 6.42
N ARG A 324 2.84 -8.66 5.14
CA ARG A 324 4.22 -8.97 4.76
C ARG A 324 5.07 -7.73 4.54
N LYS A 325 4.46 -6.53 4.61
CA LYS A 325 5.11 -5.24 4.38
C LYS A 325 5.72 -5.12 2.98
N ILE A 326 5.14 -5.78 1.99
CA ILE A 326 5.61 -5.71 0.59
C ILE A 326 5.34 -4.32 0.03
N THR A 327 4.16 -3.77 0.27
CA THR A 327 3.77 -2.41 -0.14
C THR A 327 4.72 -1.32 0.38
N VAL A 328 5.33 -1.51 1.54
CA VAL A 328 6.33 -0.57 2.13
C VAL A 328 7.77 -0.88 1.69
N ASN A 329 8.20 -2.15 1.75
CA ASN A 329 9.57 -2.56 1.41
C ASN A 329 9.82 -2.40 -0.10
N ASP A 330 8.83 -2.72 -0.93
CA ASP A 330 8.94 -2.68 -2.39
C ASP A 330 8.49 -1.35 -3.01
N LEU A 331 8.15 -0.34 -2.20
CA LEU A 331 7.80 0.99 -2.70
C LEU A 331 8.94 1.59 -3.54
N LEU A 332 8.63 1.96 -4.77
CA LEU A 332 9.56 2.52 -5.74
C LEU A 332 9.29 4.00 -5.99
N ILE A 333 10.37 4.75 -6.19
CA ILE A 333 10.33 5.99 -6.96
C ILE A 333 10.59 5.62 -8.43
N VAL A 334 9.61 5.80 -9.31
CA VAL A 334 9.72 5.49 -10.74
C VAL A 334 9.86 6.79 -11.52
N ALA A 335 11.03 7.03 -12.10
CA ALA A 335 11.29 8.17 -12.98
C ALA A 335 11.31 7.72 -14.45
N VAL A 336 10.55 8.41 -15.30
CA VAL A 336 10.35 8.06 -16.70
C VAL A 336 10.81 9.21 -17.60
N ASP A 337 11.67 8.88 -18.56
CA ASP A 337 12.14 9.75 -19.64
C ASP A 337 11.69 9.18 -21.00
N PRO A 338 10.50 9.57 -21.50
CA PRO A 338 9.95 8.99 -22.71
C PRO A 338 10.68 9.48 -23.96
N SER A 339 10.88 8.57 -24.94
CA SER A 339 11.40 8.95 -26.26
C SER A 339 10.28 9.30 -27.25
N GLU A 340 9.03 8.98 -26.92
CA GLU A 340 7.88 9.34 -27.74
C GLU A 340 7.67 10.86 -27.78
N SER A 341 7.54 11.41 -28.99
CA SER A 341 7.38 12.86 -29.19
C SER A 341 6.13 13.40 -28.49
N GLY A 342 6.28 14.54 -27.81
CA GLY A 342 5.19 15.23 -27.11
C GLY A 342 4.87 14.66 -25.73
N LEU A 343 5.51 13.58 -25.28
CA LEU A 343 5.37 13.09 -23.92
C LEU A 343 6.36 13.80 -22.98
N LYS A 344 5.87 14.13 -21.78
CA LYS A 344 6.64 14.77 -20.71
C LYS A 344 7.35 13.74 -19.86
N ARG A 345 8.52 14.12 -19.32
CA ARG A 345 9.20 13.39 -18.25
C ARG A 345 8.37 13.47 -16.97
N ALA A 346 8.33 12.39 -16.22
CA ALA A 346 7.60 12.34 -14.95
C ALA A 346 8.27 11.41 -13.93
N VAL A 347 7.98 11.66 -12.66
CA VAL A 347 8.40 10.83 -11.54
C VAL A 347 7.19 10.49 -10.69
N ALA A 348 7.07 9.24 -10.26
CA ALA A 348 5.97 8.78 -9.43
C ALA A 348 6.47 7.93 -8.26
N VAL A 349 5.71 7.91 -7.17
CA VAL A 349 5.75 6.85 -6.18
C VAL A 349 4.82 5.75 -6.68
N ASN A 350 5.32 4.54 -6.82
CA ASN A 350 4.59 3.41 -7.37
C ASN A 350 5.18 2.08 -6.88
N TRP A 351 4.67 0.95 -7.37
CA TRP A 351 5.13 -0.40 -7.05
C TRP A 351 5.66 -1.15 -8.29
N PRO A 352 6.41 -2.25 -8.08
CA PRO A 352 6.94 -3.08 -9.16
C PRO A 352 5.84 -3.64 -10.06
N GLY A 353 5.99 -3.48 -11.38
CA GLY A 353 5.10 -4.07 -12.39
C GLY A 353 3.93 -3.18 -12.81
N PHE A 354 3.72 -2.06 -12.12
CA PHE A 354 2.81 -1.01 -12.54
C PHE A 354 3.46 -0.16 -13.63
N ILE A 355 2.85 -0.15 -14.82
CA ILE A 355 3.25 0.73 -15.92
C ILE A 355 2.53 2.08 -15.87
N GLY A 356 1.53 2.24 -14.99
CA GLY A 356 0.90 3.52 -14.66
C GLY A 356 1.75 4.40 -13.73
N MET A 357 1.13 5.45 -13.20
CA MET A 357 1.71 6.36 -12.21
C MET A 357 0.66 6.67 -11.15
N ASP A 358 0.75 6.01 -10.00
CA ASP A 358 -0.22 6.16 -8.91
C ASP A 358 -0.19 7.57 -8.30
N MET A 359 0.95 8.03 -7.79
CA MET A 359 1.15 9.40 -7.33
C MET A 359 2.39 9.98 -7.98
N GLY A 360 2.27 11.08 -8.72
CA GLY A 360 3.43 11.58 -9.47
C GLY A 360 3.43 13.07 -9.77
N MET A 361 4.61 13.53 -10.21
CA MET A 361 4.88 14.88 -10.67
C MET A 361 5.58 14.85 -12.03
N ASN A 362 5.13 15.66 -12.98
CA ASN A 362 5.80 15.78 -14.28
C ASN A 362 6.81 16.94 -14.32
N GLU A 363 7.56 17.08 -15.43
CA GLU A 363 8.56 18.14 -15.60
C GLU A 363 8.00 19.56 -15.70
N SER A 364 6.68 19.72 -15.80
CA SER A 364 6.01 21.03 -15.71
C SER A 364 5.62 21.39 -14.27
N GLY A 365 5.80 20.45 -13.33
CA GLY A 365 5.40 20.58 -11.93
C GLY A 365 3.95 20.21 -11.67
N LEU A 366 3.26 19.56 -12.60
CA LEU A 366 1.91 19.04 -12.38
C LEU A 366 1.99 17.79 -11.50
N ILE A 367 1.25 17.78 -10.40
CA ILE A 367 1.11 16.69 -9.44
C ILE A 367 -0.29 16.08 -9.57
N LEU A 368 -0.38 14.75 -9.59
CA LEU A 368 -1.62 14.00 -9.41
C LEU A 368 -1.51 13.10 -8.17
N ALA A 369 -2.54 13.13 -7.33
CA ALA A 369 -2.56 12.45 -6.04
C ALA A 369 -3.92 11.76 -5.77
N PRO A 370 -3.98 10.42 -5.78
CA PRO A 370 -5.22 9.64 -5.69
C PRO A 370 -5.80 9.60 -4.29
N HIS A 371 -7.13 9.54 -4.24
CA HIS A 371 -7.94 9.22 -3.07
C HIS A 371 -9.10 8.39 -3.58
N SER A 372 -9.18 7.11 -3.19
CA SER A 372 -10.36 6.31 -3.53
C SER A 372 -11.61 6.98 -2.99
N ALA A 373 -12.70 6.95 -3.74
CA ALA A 373 -13.99 7.44 -3.28
C ALA A 373 -15.04 6.37 -3.54
N MET A 374 -16.06 6.34 -2.71
CA MET A 374 -17.06 5.30 -2.78
C MET A 374 -18.03 5.58 -3.94
N SER A 375 -17.98 4.80 -5.03
CA SER A 375 -19.02 4.79 -6.07
C SER A 375 -19.05 3.41 -6.71
N ILE A 376 -20.24 2.88 -6.96
CA ILE A 376 -20.40 1.59 -7.64
C ILE A 376 -19.91 1.73 -9.09
N PRO A 377 -18.96 0.89 -9.55
CA PRO A 377 -18.51 0.92 -10.93
C PRO A 377 -19.62 0.66 -11.95
N ASP A 378 -19.48 1.22 -13.15
CA ASP A 378 -20.34 0.85 -14.28
C ASP A 378 -19.96 -0.53 -14.84
N TRP A 379 -20.44 -1.60 -14.20
CA TRP A 379 -20.16 -2.98 -14.60
C TRP A 379 -20.63 -3.33 -16.03
N SER A 380 -21.35 -2.44 -16.72
CA SER A 380 -21.72 -2.59 -18.12
C SER A 380 -20.67 -2.04 -19.10
N ALA A 381 -19.80 -1.14 -18.65
CA ALA A 381 -18.75 -0.55 -19.48
C ALA A 381 -17.69 -1.58 -19.87
N THR A 382 -17.26 -1.56 -21.13
CA THR A 382 -16.28 -2.51 -21.69
C THR A 382 -14.92 -1.89 -22.00
N ASN A 383 -14.79 -0.58 -21.82
CA ASN A 383 -13.60 0.23 -22.11
C ASN A 383 -13.07 0.93 -20.85
N MET A 384 -13.24 0.31 -19.68
CA MET A 384 -12.69 0.86 -18.44
C MET A 384 -11.15 0.91 -18.50
N LEU A 385 -10.58 1.92 -17.86
CA LEU A 385 -9.15 2.09 -17.65
C LEU A 385 -8.92 2.48 -16.19
N ASP A 386 -7.95 1.82 -15.56
CA ASP A 386 -7.60 2.06 -14.16
C ASP A 386 -6.91 3.43 -14.00
N ASN A 387 -7.05 4.02 -12.82
CA ASN A 387 -6.66 5.41 -12.56
C ASN A 387 -5.16 5.63 -12.69
N ASP A 388 -4.34 4.66 -12.30
CA ASP A 388 -2.87 4.76 -12.41
C ASP A 388 -2.41 5.03 -13.87
N LEU A 389 -3.05 4.40 -14.85
CA LEU A 389 -2.75 4.58 -16.27
C LEU A 389 -3.27 5.91 -16.79
N ILE A 390 -4.48 6.33 -16.39
CA ILE A 390 -5.00 7.65 -16.73
C ILE A 390 -4.11 8.75 -16.15
N TYR A 391 -3.57 8.54 -14.96
CA TYR A 391 -2.69 9.50 -14.31
C TYR A 391 -1.36 9.59 -15.03
N ARG A 392 -0.79 8.46 -15.45
CA ARG A 392 0.37 8.45 -16.35
C ARG A 392 0.08 9.25 -17.62
N GLU A 393 -1.03 8.96 -18.31
CA GLU A 393 -1.38 9.69 -19.54
C GLU A 393 -1.48 11.20 -19.30
N THR A 394 -2.09 11.59 -18.18
CA THR A 394 -2.28 12.99 -17.80
C THR A 394 -0.94 13.67 -17.51
N LEU A 395 -0.09 13.05 -16.69
CA LEU A 395 1.24 13.55 -16.37
C LEU A 395 2.11 13.67 -17.62
N GLN A 396 1.98 12.75 -18.58
CA GLN A 396 2.77 12.77 -19.80
C GLN A 396 2.25 13.78 -20.84
N LYS A 397 0.96 14.15 -20.82
CA LYS A 397 0.35 14.97 -21.88
C LYS A 397 -0.02 16.40 -21.47
N THR A 398 -0.10 16.71 -20.17
CA THR A 398 -0.65 17.99 -19.68
C THR A 398 0.33 18.70 -18.75
N ALA A 399 0.14 20.00 -18.53
CA ALA A 399 1.02 20.83 -17.70
C ALA A 399 0.29 21.55 -16.56
N THR A 400 -1.03 21.75 -16.68
CA THR A 400 -1.84 22.52 -15.71
C THR A 400 -3.04 21.70 -15.22
N PRO A 401 -3.63 22.04 -14.05
CA PRO A 401 -4.86 21.39 -13.59
C PRO A 401 -6.01 21.54 -14.59
N GLN A 402 -6.11 22.67 -15.29
CA GLN A 402 -7.17 22.87 -16.28
C GLN A 402 -6.97 21.97 -17.50
N GLU A 403 -5.75 21.89 -18.06
CA GLU A 403 -5.45 20.96 -19.15
C GLU A 403 -5.67 19.50 -18.75
N ALA A 404 -5.32 19.13 -17.51
CA ALA A 404 -5.58 17.80 -16.96
C ALA A 404 -7.08 17.50 -16.90
N TRP A 405 -7.89 18.45 -16.43
CA TRP A 405 -9.35 18.29 -16.41
C TRP A 405 -9.94 18.16 -17.82
N ASP A 406 -9.48 18.98 -18.76
CA ASP A 406 -9.89 18.92 -20.15
C ASP A 406 -9.47 17.60 -20.80
N TYR A 407 -8.30 17.06 -20.46
CA TYR A 407 -7.89 15.71 -20.87
C TYR A 407 -8.86 14.65 -20.36
N TRP A 408 -9.26 14.71 -19.09
CA TRP A 408 -10.12 13.69 -18.47
C TRP A 408 -11.52 13.68 -19.05
N LYS A 409 -12.13 14.85 -19.27
CA LYS A 409 -13.45 14.96 -19.91
C LYS A 409 -13.46 14.38 -21.33
N ASN A 410 -12.32 14.40 -22.00
CA ASN A 410 -12.17 13.97 -23.40
C ASN A 410 -11.49 12.61 -23.55
N SER A 411 -10.98 12.00 -22.48
CA SER A 411 -10.42 10.65 -22.54
C SER A 411 -11.57 9.68 -22.78
N GLY A 412 -11.63 9.06 -23.96
CA GLY A 412 -12.71 8.13 -24.34
C GLY A 412 -12.74 6.81 -23.54
N THR A 413 -12.09 6.76 -22.38
CA THR A 413 -12.03 5.61 -21.46
C THR A 413 -12.88 5.87 -20.23
N VAL A 414 -13.58 4.84 -19.78
CA VAL A 414 -14.41 4.90 -18.57
C VAL A 414 -13.52 4.69 -17.34
N ARG A 415 -13.77 5.41 -16.24
CA ARG A 415 -13.05 5.18 -14.97
C ARG A 415 -13.55 3.92 -14.28
N VAL A 416 -12.67 3.23 -13.56
CA VAL A 416 -13.00 1.95 -12.89
C VAL A 416 -13.90 2.08 -11.66
N GLY A 417 -14.06 3.29 -11.11
CA GLY A 417 -14.86 3.55 -9.91
C GLY A 417 -14.62 4.94 -9.37
N GLY A 418 -15.15 5.24 -8.19
CA GLY A 418 -15.06 6.55 -7.57
C GLY A 418 -13.64 6.91 -7.12
N PHE A 419 -13.16 8.09 -7.51
CA PHE A 419 -11.87 8.66 -7.10
C PHE A 419 -11.95 10.18 -6.98
N ASN A 420 -11.36 10.67 -5.89
CA ASN A 420 -10.94 12.05 -5.71
C ASN A 420 -9.46 12.17 -6.06
N THR A 421 -9.09 13.10 -6.93
CA THR A 421 -7.70 13.35 -7.30
C THR A 421 -7.34 14.78 -6.98
N ALA A 422 -6.43 14.98 -6.04
CA ALA A 422 -5.85 16.29 -5.81
C ALA A 422 -4.84 16.57 -6.94
N VAL A 423 -5.09 17.61 -7.73
CA VAL A 423 -4.29 17.99 -8.89
C VAL A 423 -3.71 19.37 -8.66
N SER A 424 -2.40 19.47 -8.57
CA SER A 424 -1.70 20.74 -8.26
C SER A 424 -0.63 21.03 -9.29
N ALA A 425 -0.33 22.28 -9.54
CA ALA A 425 0.80 22.70 -10.36
C ALA A 425 1.53 23.87 -9.69
N ARG A 426 2.55 24.38 -10.38
CA ARG A 426 3.31 25.55 -9.94
C ARG A 426 2.38 26.75 -9.72
N TYR A 427 2.62 27.52 -8.67
CA TYR A 427 1.88 28.76 -8.46
C TYR A 427 2.48 29.88 -9.31
N LEU A 428 1.88 30.06 -10.50
CA LEU A 428 2.17 31.20 -11.37
C LEU A 428 1.09 32.27 -11.14
N THR A 429 1.48 33.54 -11.06
CA THR A 429 0.59 34.68 -10.74
C THR A 429 -0.56 34.91 -11.74
N SER A 430 -0.69 34.07 -12.77
CA SER A 430 -1.65 34.19 -13.88
C SER A 430 -2.61 33.00 -14.03
N MET A 431 -2.65 32.04 -13.10
CA MET A 431 -3.61 30.92 -13.14
C MET A 431 -4.80 31.16 -12.19
N ASP A 432 -6.01 30.78 -12.61
CA ASP A 432 -7.24 30.95 -11.80
C ASP A 432 -7.16 30.21 -10.46
N TYR A 433 -6.74 28.94 -10.47
CA TYR A 433 -6.31 28.20 -9.27
C TYR A 433 -5.19 27.20 -9.62
N PRO A 434 -4.04 27.20 -8.91
CA PRO A 434 -2.96 26.24 -9.16
C PRO A 434 -3.27 24.83 -8.63
N SER A 435 -4.38 24.64 -7.91
CA SER A 435 -4.81 23.33 -7.42
C SER A 435 -6.32 23.15 -7.49
N LEU A 436 -6.75 21.94 -7.88
CA LEU A 436 -8.14 21.50 -7.96
C LEU A 436 -8.27 20.10 -7.33
N THR A 437 -9.48 19.70 -6.96
CA THR A 437 -9.81 18.29 -6.71
C THR A 437 -10.72 17.78 -7.83
N PHE A 438 -10.32 16.73 -8.54
CA PHE A 438 -11.21 16.05 -9.48
C PHE A 438 -11.98 14.99 -8.74
N GLU A 439 -13.31 15.10 -8.72
CA GLU A 439 -14.21 14.12 -8.12
C GLU A 439 -14.87 13.35 -9.25
N THR A 440 -14.46 12.10 -9.48
CA THR A 440 -14.81 11.34 -10.69
C THR A 440 -15.23 9.91 -10.37
N ASP A 441 -16.08 9.33 -11.20
CA ASP A 441 -16.39 7.90 -11.19
C ASP A 441 -16.58 7.34 -12.62
N SER A 442 -17.11 6.13 -12.74
CA SER A 442 -17.38 5.50 -14.04
C SER A 442 -18.38 6.27 -14.91
N TYR A 443 -19.17 7.17 -14.35
CA TYR A 443 -20.26 7.85 -15.05
C TYR A 443 -19.93 9.30 -15.42
N GLY A 444 -18.88 9.88 -14.83
CA GLY A 444 -18.48 11.26 -15.09
C GLY A 444 -17.66 11.85 -13.95
N GLY A 445 -17.76 13.16 -13.78
CA GLY A 445 -17.12 13.83 -12.66
C GLY A 445 -17.18 15.36 -12.74
N GLU A 446 -16.67 16.00 -11.68
CA GLU A 446 -16.52 17.45 -11.59
C GLU A 446 -15.17 17.86 -10.99
N ALA A 447 -14.68 19.04 -11.38
CA ALA A 447 -13.53 19.67 -10.75
C ALA A 447 -13.99 20.63 -9.65
N ARG A 448 -13.60 20.35 -8.40
CA ARG A 448 -13.83 21.19 -7.23
C ARG A 448 -12.67 22.17 -7.03
N ASP A 449 -13.03 23.45 -7.03
CA ASP A 449 -12.14 24.56 -6.75
C ASP A 449 -11.99 24.81 -5.23
N PRO A 450 -10.98 25.61 -4.81
CA PRO A 450 -10.69 25.88 -3.40
C PRO A 450 -11.80 26.60 -2.62
N VAL A 451 -12.65 27.38 -3.31
CA VAL A 451 -13.67 28.23 -2.66
C VAL A 451 -15.01 27.51 -2.47
N PHE A 452 -15.15 26.28 -2.98
CA PHE A 452 -16.36 25.48 -2.89
C PHE A 452 -16.61 24.90 -1.49
N MET A 453 -15.57 24.37 -0.83
CA MET A 453 -15.65 23.69 0.48
C MET A 453 -14.64 24.30 1.45
N ASP A 454 -14.91 24.23 2.77
CA ASP A 454 -14.02 24.79 3.79
C ASP A 454 -12.59 24.26 3.63
N PRO A 455 -11.54 25.10 3.68
CA PRO A 455 -11.48 26.44 4.28
C PRO A 455 -12.05 27.61 3.45
N LYS A 456 -12.67 27.38 2.28
CA LYS A 456 -13.34 28.40 1.44
C LYS A 456 -12.50 29.65 1.18
N ASP A 457 -11.19 29.46 1.01
CA ASP A 457 -10.24 30.50 0.66
C ASP A 457 -9.54 30.17 -0.65
N PRO A 458 -9.05 31.17 -1.40
CA PRO A 458 -8.48 30.94 -2.73
C PRO A 458 -7.05 30.38 -2.68
N PHE A 459 -6.54 30.01 -1.50
CA PHE A 459 -5.14 29.63 -1.27
C PHE A 459 -4.98 28.25 -0.64
N SER A 460 -6.07 27.52 -0.42
CA SER A 460 -6.06 26.27 0.31
C SER A 460 -7.13 25.31 -0.19
N ILE A 461 -6.80 24.04 -0.39
CA ILE A 461 -7.79 22.99 -0.71
C ILE A 461 -7.44 21.69 0.01
N LEU A 462 -8.46 21.06 0.59
CA LEU A 462 -8.36 19.76 1.23
C LEU A 462 -9.07 18.68 0.41
N THR A 463 -8.52 17.47 0.42
CA THR A 463 -9.05 16.31 -0.31
C THR A 463 -8.97 15.06 0.57
N THR A 464 -10.06 14.31 0.61
CA THR A 464 -10.17 13.00 1.28
C THR A 464 -10.93 12.04 0.34
N ASN A 465 -11.57 11.00 0.87
CA ASN A 465 -12.26 9.96 0.10
C ASN A 465 -13.75 10.23 -0.17
N THR A 466 -14.25 11.44 0.10
CA THR A 466 -15.68 11.79 -0.04
C THR A 466 -15.90 12.77 -1.20
N PHE A 467 -16.89 12.53 -2.06
CA PHE A 467 -17.35 13.53 -3.03
C PHE A 467 -18.12 14.64 -2.34
N TYR A 468 -17.79 15.88 -2.64
CA TYR A 468 -18.47 17.06 -2.10
C TYR A 468 -19.16 17.91 -3.17
N LYS A 469 -18.59 17.94 -4.38
CA LYS A 469 -19.14 18.65 -5.54
C LYS A 469 -19.90 17.67 -6.42
N TYR A 470 -19.28 16.55 -6.78
CA TYR A 470 -19.84 15.58 -7.71
C TYR A 470 -20.90 14.68 -7.06
N SER A 471 -22.17 14.94 -7.35
CA SER A 471 -23.30 14.14 -6.85
C SER A 471 -23.59 12.85 -7.65
N GLY A 472 -22.77 12.53 -8.66
CA GLY A 472 -22.97 11.40 -9.56
C GLY A 472 -23.89 11.72 -10.75
N VAL A 473 -23.43 11.44 -11.98
CA VAL A 473 -24.34 11.37 -13.16
C VAL A 473 -25.33 10.21 -12.99
N ASN A 474 -24.91 9.15 -12.29
CA ASN A 474 -25.77 8.09 -11.80
C ASN A 474 -25.90 8.20 -10.26
N PRO A 475 -26.93 8.89 -9.73
CA PRO A 475 -27.07 9.12 -8.29
C PRO A 475 -27.20 7.83 -7.47
N THR A 476 -27.70 6.75 -8.06
CA THR A 476 -27.82 5.45 -7.38
C THR A 476 -26.45 4.86 -7.04
N ALA A 477 -25.48 4.98 -7.95
CA ALA A 477 -24.13 4.44 -7.74
C ALA A 477 -23.43 5.09 -6.55
N VAL A 478 -23.58 6.41 -6.42
CA VAL A 478 -22.96 7.18 -5.35
C VAL A 478 -23.73 7.07 -4.04
N SER A 479 -25.07 7.08 -4.08
CA SER A 479 -25.91 7.00 -2.87
C SER A 479 -25.83 5.64 -2.18
N LEU A 480 -25.87 4.53 -2.91
CA LEU A 480 -25.72 3.18 -2.33
C LEU A 480 -24.35 2.96 -1.68
N ALA A 481 -23.33 3.67 -2.18
CA ALA A 481 -21.97 3.60 -1.67
C ALA A 481 -21.70 4.63 -0.55
N ASN A 482 -22.66 5.50 -0.23
CA ASN A 482 -22.49 6.66 0.66
C ASN A 482 -21.29 7.56 0.25
N GLY A 483 -21.08 7.71 -1.06
CA GLY A 483 -19.91 8.37 -1.62
C GLY A 483 -19.96 9.90 -1.67
N TYR A 484 -21.17 10.48 -1.67
CA TYR A 484 -21.37 11.91 -1.82
C TYR A 484 -22.02 12.54 -0.58
N ARG A 485 -21.54 13.74 -0.24
CA ARG A 485 -22.11 14.58 0.81
C ARG A 485 -22.13 16.02 0.35
N SER A 486 -23.27 16.68 0.48
CA SER A 486 -23.40 18.11 0.15
C SER A 486 -22.72 19.05 1.14
N SER A 487 -22.25 18.52 2.28
CA SER A 487 -21.56 19.27 3.34
C SER A 487 -20.71 18.33 4.20
N LEU A 488 -19.76 18.90 4.96
CA LEU A 488 -18.98 18.16 5.94
C LEU A 488 -19.88 17.63 7.06
N GLN A 489 -19.73 16.36 7.39
CA GLN A 489 -20.42 15.67 8.48
C GLN A 489 -19.43 15.30 9.59
N ALA A 490 -19.93 14.89 10.75
CA ALA A 490 -19.10 14.61 11.92
C ALA A 490 -18.09 13.46 11.71
N ASP A 491 -18.39 12.53 10.81
CA ASP A 491 -17.56 11.40 10.43
C ASP A 491 -16.62 11.68 9.25
N ASP A 492 -16.60 12.91 8.70
CA ASP A 492 -15.50 13.41 7.86
C ASP A 492 -14.27 13.79 8.72
N TYR A 493 -13.93 12.93 9.68
CA TYR A 493 -13.06 13.25 10.82
C TYR A 493 -11.64 13.66 10.40
N ARG A 494 -11.09 13.10 9.31
CA ARG A 494 -9.76 13.49 8.80
C ARG A 494 -9.80 14.85 8.11
N TYR A 495 -10.89 15.15 7.41
CA TYR A 495 -11.10 16.46 6.82
C TYR A 495 -11.16 17.52 7.92
N TRP A 496 -11.99 17.29 8.95
CA TRP A 496 -12.09 18.17 10.12
C TRP A 496 -10.75 18.34 10.84
N ALA A 497 -9.98 17.26 11.03
CA ALA A 497 -8.70 17.35 11.70
C ALA A 497 -7.69 18.23 10.93
N MET A 498 -7.61 18.08 9.60
CA MET A 498 -6.77 18.95 8.77
C MET A 498 -7.26 20.40 8.77
N LEU A 499 -8.57 20.61 8.62
CA LEU A 499 -9.18 21.93 8.61
C LEU A 499 -8.93 22.67 9.93
N ASN A 500 -9.20 22.03 11.06
CA ASN A 500 -8.95 22.60 12.39
C ASN A 500 -7.47 22.96 12.60
N ARG A 501 -6.55 22.15 12.06
CA ARG A 501 -5.11 22.43 12.17
C ARG A 501 -4.70 23.62 11.31
N LEU A 502 -5.26 23.73 10.10
CA LEU A 502 -5.06 24.88 9.22
C LEU A 502 -5.63 26.17 9.86
N ASP A 503 -6.82 26.10 10.45
CA ASP A 503 -7.45 27.23 11.14
C ASP A 503 -6.65 27.66 12.38
N ASP A 504 -6.08 26.72 13.14
CA ASP A 504 -5.20 27.02 14.27
C ASP A 504 -3.97 27.82 13.82
N PHE A 505 -3.31 27.43 12.72
CA PHE A 505 -2.20 28.20 12.16
C PHE A 505 -2.63 29.58 11.67
N THR A 506 -3.78 29.65 11.01
CA THR A 506 -4.38 30.90 10.53
C THR A 506 -4.63 31.89 11.68
N SER A 507 -5.28 31.43 12.74
CA SER A 507 -5.62 32.25 13.91
C SER A 507 -4.39 32.81 14.64
N LYS A 508 -3.24 32.13 14.50
CA LYS A 508 -1.95 32.52 15.06
C LYS A 508 -1.09 33.37 14.10
N GLY A 509 -1.61 33.70 12.91
CA GLY A 509 -0.85 34.42 11.88
C GLY A 509 0.35 33.63 11.35
N LYS A 510 0.30 32.29 11.44
CA LYS A 510 1.40 31.41 11.04
C LYS A 510 1.22 30.97 9.59
N THR A 511 2.23 31.23 8.76
CA THR A 511 2.31 30.70 7.38
C THR A 511 2.73 29.24 7.38
N ILE A 512 2.37 28.51 6.34
CA ILE A 512 2.59 27.07 6.21
C ILE A 512 3.90 26.83 5.44
N GLY A 513 4.88 26.22 6.10
CA GLY A 513 6.03 25.57 5.47
C GLY A 513 5.92 24.04 5.57
N THR A 514 7.02 23.35 5.30
CA THR A 514 7.14 21.89 5.39
C THR A 514 6.79 21.38 6.79
N ALA A 515 7.26 22.04 7.85
CA ALA A 515 7.00 21.62 9.23
C ALA A 515 5.51 21.69 9.56
N GLU A 516 4.84 22.77 9.14
CA GLU A 516 3.40 22.95 9.34
C GLU A 516 2.58 21.98 8.49
N MET A 517 3.01 21.70 7.25
CA MET A 517 2.37 20.69 6.41
C MET A 517 2.42 19.30 7.03
N ILE A 518 3.56 18.91 7.61
CA ILE A 518 3.69 17.65 8.37
C ILE A 518 2.68 17.62 9.53
N GLU A 519 2.51 18.73 10.25
CA GLU A 519 1.54 18.80 11.34
C GLU A 519 0.08 18.70 10.87
N ILE A 520 -0.25 19.17 9.66
CA ILE A 520 -1.57 18.99 9.05
C ILE A 520 -1.79 17.51 8.68
N LEU A 521 -0.81 16.86 8.05
CA LEU A 521 -0.87 15.44 7.71
C LEU A 521 -0.97 14.54 8.95
N ARG A 522 -0.25 14.88 10.02
CA ARG A 522 -0.38 14.22 11.33
C ARG A 522 -1.77 14.36 11.93
N ALA A 523 -2.41 15.52 11.78
CA ALA A 523 -3.75 15.72 12.30
C ALA A 523 -4.75 14.72 11.70
N ALA A 524 -4.63 14.42 10.40
CA ALA A 524 -5.47 13.42 9.72
C ALA A 524 -5.28 11.99 10.27
N SER A 525 -4.07 11.65 10.72
CA SER A 525 -3.70 10.28 11.12
C SER A 525 -3.71 10.05 12.64
N ARG A 526 -3.83 11.11 13.45
CA ARG A 526 -3.89 11.01 14.92
C ARG A 526 -5.30 11.06 15.50
N THR A 527 -6.31 10.85 14.67
CA THR A 527 -7.71 10.84 15.13
C THR A 527 -8.04 9.52 15.83
N LYS A 528 -9.02 9.51 16.74
CA LYS A 528 -9.39 8.30 17.50
C LYS A 528 -9.95 7.19 16.60
N GLN A 529 -10.50 7.56 15.45
CA GLN A 529 -11.10 6.69 14.46
C GLN A 529 -10.06 6.08 13.50
N TYR A 530 -8.84 6.60 13.52
CA TYR A 530 -7.75 6.16 12.66
C TYR A 530 -6.92 5.06 13.34
N ASP A 531 -6.50 4.06 12.58
CA ASP A 531 -5.79 2.88 13.09
C ASP A 531 -4.52 2.56 12.28
N GLY A 532 -3.52 3.46 12.30
CA GLY A 532 -2.14 3.08 12.00
C GLY A 532 -1.83 2.58 10.60
N ILE A 533 -2.43 3.12 9.53
CA ILE A 533 -2.40 2.55 8.17
C ILE A 533 -1.64 3.39 7.12
N THR A 534 -0.94 4.46 7.49
CA THR A 534 -0.18 5.28 6.52
C THR A 534 1.08 4.55 6.10
N GLU A 535 1.09 4.01 4.89
CA GLU A 535 2.25 3.33 4.30
C GLU A 535 3.34 4.32 3.87
N TYR A 536 2.93 5.43 3.26
CA TYR A 536 3.83 6.50 2.87
C TYR A 536 3.13 7.86 2.87
N SER A 537 3.94 8.90 3.02
CA SER A 537 3.52 10.29 2.93
C SER A 537 4.41 11.04 1.95
N PHE A 538 3.79 11.87 1.13
CA PHE A 538 4.47 12.68 0.12
C PHE A 538 4.24 14.17 0.40
N ILE A 539 5.29 14.97 0.20
CA ILE A 539 5.18 16.42 0.17
C ILE A 539 5.81 16.93 -1.14
N GLY A 540 4.99 17.49 -2.01
CA GLY A 540 5.39 18.05 -3.30
C GLY A 540 5.63 19.55 -3.22
N TYR A 541 6.67 19.99 -3.92
CA TYR A 541 7.09 21.38 -4.07
C TYR A 541 7.20 21.69 -5.57
N PRO A 542 6.08 21.83 -6.29
CA PRO A 542 6.11 21.94 -7.74
C PRO A 542 6.89 23.15 -8.23
N ASP A 543 6.84 24.29 -7.52
CA ASP A 543 7.61 25.49 -7.85
C ASP A 543 9.13 25.27 -7.82
N ALA A 544 9.60 24.35 -6.97
CA ALA A 544 11.00 23.96 -6.84
C ALA A 544 11.35 22.67 -7.58
N MET A 545 10.38 22.01 -8.24
CA MET A 545 10.51 20.72 -8.90
C MET A 545 11.09 19.63 -7.99
N LYS A 546 10.62 19.59 -6.72
CA LYS A 546 11.10 18.65 -5.70
C LYS A 546 9.93 17.96 -5.03
N PHE A 547 10.21 16.82 -4.41
CA PHE A 547 9.32 16.21 -3.43
C PHE A 547 10.12 15.61 -2.28
N ALA A 548 9.43 15.38 -1.16
CA ALA A 548 9.89 14.60 -0.04
C ALA A 548 8.97 13.39 0.14
N LEU A 549 9.55 12.27 0.56
CA LEU A 549 8.85 11.01 0.79
C LEU A 549 9.22 10.50 2.18
N ALA A 550 8.22 10.13 2.97
CA ALA A 550 8.36 9.33 4.17
C ALA A 550 7.61 8.02 3.96
N LYS A 551 8.08 6.94 4.58
CA LYS A 551 7.45 5.61 4.55
C LYS A 551 7.29 5.12 5.98
N GLU A 552 6.44 4.12 6.18
CA GLU A 552 6.39 3.35 7.42
C GLU A 552 7.81 2.98 7.89
N ASP A 553 8.13 3.27 9.15
CA ASP A 553 9.46 3.05 9.71
C ASP A 553 9.57 1.66 10.30
N LEU A 554 9.87 0.70 9.42
CA LEU A 554 10.03 -0.71 9.75
C LEU A 554 11.25 -0.98 10.64
N GLU A 555 12.25 -0.08 10.66
CA GLU A 555 13.45 -0.21 11.49
C GLU A 555 13.12 0.07 12.96
N ASN A 556 12.40 1.18 13.20
CA ASN A 556 11.98 1.59 14.54
C ASN A 556 10.60 1.04 14.94
N LYS A 557 10.00 0.19 14.10
CA LYS A 557 8.69 -0.46 14.31
C LYS A 557 7.55 0.54 14.52
N ILE A 558 7.54 1.62 13.73
CA ILE A 558 6.46 2.60 13.72
C ILE A 558 5.58 2.28 12.50
N LEU A 559 4.29 1.98 12.74
CA LEU A 559 3.34 1.50 11.73
C LEU A 559 2.84 2.54 10.73
N GLU A 560 3.44 3.73 10.76
CA GLU A 560 3.02 4.88 9.99
C GLU A 560 4.24 5.60 9.42
N ALA A 561 4.05 6.26 8.27
CA ALA A 561 5.05 7.16 7.74
C ALA A 561 5.23 8.37 8.66
N SER A 562 6.48 8.81 8.84
CA SER A 562 6.83 9.84 9.84
C SER A 562 6.19 11.23 9.63
N TYR A 563 5.67 11.52 8.43
CA TYR A 563 4.86 12.73 8.19
C TYR A 563 3.38 12.55 8.55
N GLY A 564 2.92 11.31 8.73
CA GLY A 564 1.62 10.95 9.29
C GLY A 564 1.66 10.66 10.80
N THR A 565 2.79 10.19 11.35
CA THR A 565 2.92 9.76 12.76
C THR A 565 3.09 10.86 13.76
#